data_AF-A0A2G4T4U9-F1
#
_entry.id   AF-A0A2G4T4U9-F1
#
_cell.length_a   1.000
_cell.length_b   1.000
_cell.length_c   1.000
_cell.angle_alpha   90.00
_cell.angle_beta   90.00
_cell.angle_gamma   90.00
#
_symmetry.space_group_name_H-M   'P 1'
#
loop_
_entity.id
_entity.type
_entity.pdbx_description
1 polymer ?
#
loop_
_entity_poly.entity_id
_entity_poly.type
_entity_poly.pdbx_seq_one_letter_code
_entity_poly.pdbx_strand_id
1 'polypeptide(L)'
;MPSLNHPNSLIKLNVGGEFFYTYYSTLYGSRYFRQLLNNMRRVREMTIYKNIIFLDRSKDTFRYIIQFLRNGHLNVDRKDGDFFQDLIEEADFYGIKDLRIYAQCKLEEIEEEEEDEDEGY
;
A
#
# COMPACT_ATOMS: atom_id res chain seq x y z
N MET A 1 0.68 -0.42 -29.62
CA MET A 1 0.73 -0.07 -28.18
C MET A 1 1.00 -1.36 -27.41
N PRO A 2 2.05 -1.45 -26.59
CA PRO A 2 2.27 -2.63 -25.76
C PRO A 2 1.03 -2.87 -24.88
N SER A 3 0.66 -4.14 -24.67
CA SER A 3 -0.48 -4.49 -23.84
C SER A 3 -0.23 -4.04 -22.40
N LEU A 4 -1.15 -3.26 -21.84
CA LEU A 4 -1.09 -2.80 -20.44
C LEU A 4 -1.03 -3.95 -19.41
N ASN A 5 -1.32 -5.18 -19.85
CA ASN A 5 -1.32 -6.38 -19.02
C ASN A 5 0.01 -7.15 -19.06
N HIS A 6 1.06 -6.60 -19.68
CA HIS A 6 2.39 -7.20 -19.61
C HIS A 6 3.00 -6.92 -18.22
N PRO A 7 3.62 -7.90 -17.53
CA PRO A 7 4.13 -7.73 -16.16
C PRO A 7 5.08 -6.55 -15.99
N ASN A 8 5.92 -6.28 -17.01
CA ASN A 8 6.87 -5.16 -17.01
C ASN A 8 6.29 -3.85 -17.54
N SER A 9 4.97 -3.75 -17.73
CA SER A 9 4.32 -2.50 -18.12
C SER A 9 4.46 -1.50 -16.99
N LEU A 10 4.99 -0.32 -17.30
CA LEU A 10 5.05 0.80 -16.37
C LEU A 10 3.64 1.38 -16.19
N ILE A 11 3.18 1.47 -14.95
CA ILE A 11 1.90 2.06 -14.56
C ILE A 11 2.17 3.33 -13.77
N LYS A 12 1.44 4.39 -14.14
CA LYS A 12 1.42 5.66 -13.42
C LYS A 12 0.17 5.75 -12.55
N LEU A 13 0.39 5.96 -11.26
CA LEU A 13 -0.65 6.18 -10.25
C LEU A 13 -0.60 7.64 -9.78
N ASN A 14 -1.75 8.22 -9.48
CA ASN A 14 -1.88 9.45 -8.71
C ASN A 14 -2.58 9.10 -7.40
N VAL A 15 -1.86 9.15 -6.28
CA VAL A 15 -2.37 8.76 -4.96
C VAL A 15 -2.37 9.99 -4.08
N GLY A 16 -3.56 10.45 -3.65
CA GLY A 16 -3.68 11.63 -2.79
C GLY A 16 -3.03 12.90 -3.37
N GLY A 17 -2.88 12.98 -4.70
CA GLY A 17 -2.20 14.07 -5.41
C GLY A 17 -0.72 13.84 -5.72
N GLU A 18 -0.09 12.77 -5.24
CA GLU A 18 1.31 12.41 -5.55
C GLU A 18 1.40 11.33 -6.63
N PHE A 19 2.36 11.49 -7.56
CA PHE A 19 2.57 10.53 -8.63
C PHE A 19 3.53 9.41 -8.22
N PHE A 20 3.06 8.17 -8.37
CA PHE A 20 3.86 6.97 -8.21
C PHE A 20 4.01 6.24 -9.54
N TYR A 21 5.17 5.61 -9.72
CA TYR A 21 5.49 4.80 -10.89
C TYR A 21 5.92 3.41 -10.44
N THR A 22 5.32 2.38 -11.00
CA THR A 22 5.66 0.99 -10.67
C THR A 22 5.25 0.05 -11.80
N TYR A 23 5.59 -1.23 -11.68
CA TYR A 23 5.23 -2.23 -12.68
C TYR A 23 3.85 -2.85 -12.43
N TYR A 24 3.21 -3.31 -13.50
CA TYR A 24 1.99 -4.12 -13.44
C TYR A 24 2.16 -5.29 -12.48
N SER A 25 3.27 -6.02 -12.58
CA SER A 25 3.57 -7.17 -11.71
C SER A 25 3.61 -6.81 -10.23
N THR A 26 4.16 -5.65 -9.88
CA THR A 26 4.18 -5.15 -8.49
C THR A 26 2.77 -4.92 -7.95
N LEU A 27 1.93 -4.20 -8.71
CA LEU A 27 0.55 -3.95 -8.29
C LEU A 27 -0.26 -5.24 -8.17
N TYR A 28 0.04 -6.23 -9.02
CA TYR A 28 -0.63 -7.54 -8.97
C TYR A 28 -0.38 -8.31 -7.66
N GLY A 29 0.56 -7.89 -6.80
CA GLY A 29 0.74 -8.42 -5.45
C GLY A 29 -0.42 -8.11 -4.50
N SER A 30 -1.20 -7.04 -4.74
CA SER A 30 -2.34 -6.62 -3.91
C SER A 30 -3.68 -7.15 -4.44
N ARG A 31 -4.59 -7.55 -3.54
CA ARG A 31 -5.94 -7.99 -3.94
C ARG A 31 -6.76 -6.87 -4.58
N TYR A 32 -6.66 -5.65 -4.06
CA TYR A 32 -7.33 -4.47 -4.62
C TYR A 32 -6.89 -4.22 -6.07
N PHE A 33 -5.57 -4.12 -6.29
CA PHE A 33 -5.05 -3.83 -7.62
C PHE A 33 -5.27 -4.99 -8.59
N ARG A 34 -5.21 -6.26 -8.16
CA ARG A 34 -5.61 -7.39 -9.03
C ARG A 34 -7.03 -7.22 -9.55
N GLN A 35 -7.98 -6.86 -8.68
CA GLN A 35 -9.37 -6.63 -9.09
C GLN A 35 -9.48 -5.43 -10.01
N LEU A 36 -8.79 -4.33 -9.70
CA LEU A 36 -8.77 -3.13 -10.54
C LEU A 36 -8.23 -3.44 -11.94
N LEU A 37 -7.04 -4.05 -12.01
CA LEU A 37 -6.33 -4.37 -13.25
C LEU A 37 -7.10 -5.36 -14.14
N ASN A 38 -7.68 -6.40 -13.54
CA ASN A 38 -8.49 -7.38 -14.28
C ASN A 38 -9.80 -6.79 -14.81
N ASN A 39 -10.33 -5.73 -14.17
CA ASN A 39 -11.54 -5.05 -14.59
C ASN A 39 -11.30 -3.73 -15.34
N MET A 40 -10.05 -3.43 -15.73
CA MET A 40 -9.67 -2.13 -16.33
C MET A 40 -10.53 -1.72 -17.52
N ARG A 41 -11.04 -2.67 -18.32
CA ARG A 41 -11.95 -2.36 -19.45
C ARG A 41 -13.26 -1.70 -19.00
N ARG A 42 -13.76 -2.03 -17.80
CA ARG A 42 -14.99 -1.47 -17.21
C ARG A 42 -14.71 -0.25 -16.34
N VAL A 43 -13.57 -0.22 -15.67
CA VAL A 43 -13.21 0.83 -14.69
C VAL A 43 -12.54 2.04 -15.37
N ARG A 44 -12.11 1.89 -16.62
CA ARG A 44 -11.37 2.90 -17.40
C ARG A 44 -12.01 4.30 -17.42
N GLU A 45 -13.33 4.38 -17.36
CA GLU A 45 -14.06 5.65 -17.46
C GLU A 45 -14.20 6.36 -16.10
N MET A 46 -14.05 5.65 -14.98
CA MET A 46 -14.31 6.19 -13.65
C MET A 46 -13.05 6.64 -12.90
N THR A 47 -11.92 5.95 -13.09
CA THR A 47 -10.71 6.20 -12.28
C THR A 47 -9.46 6.50 -13.10
N ILE A 48 -9.56 6.51 -14.44
CA ILE A 48 -8.41 6.69 -15.32
C ILE A 48 -8.54 7.98 -16.14
N TYR A 49 -7.66 8.94 -15.86
CA TYR A 49 -7.52 10.15 -16.65
C TYR A 49 -6.18 10.15 -17.37
N LYS A 50 -6.17 10.27 -18.71
CA LYS A 50 -4.94 10.26 -19.54
C LYS A 50 -3.98 9.08 -19.23
N ASN A 51 -4.54 7.87 -19.02
CA ASN A 51 -3.81 6.66 -18.62
C ASN A 51 -3.15 6.73 -17.22
N ILE A 52 -3.63 7.60 -16.35
CA ILE A 52 -3.22 7.71 -14.94
C ILE A 52 -4.35 7.16 -14.08
N ILE A 53 -4.06 6.18 -13.23
CA ILE A 53 -5.02 5.67 -12.26
C ILE A 53 -5.00 6.59 -11.04
N PHE A 54 -6.13 7.20 -10.72
CA PHE A 54 -6.28 8.01 -9.51
C PHE A 54 -6.76 7.15 -8.33
N LEU A 55 -6.13 7.32 -7.17
CA LEU A 55 -6.47 6.71 -5.90
C LEU A 55 -6.69 7.83 -4.87
N ASP A 56 -7.88 7.90 -4.32
CA ASP A 56 -8.25 8.84 -3.27
C ASP A 56 -7.84 8.28 -1.90
N ARG A 57 -6.52 8.13 -1.68
CA ARG A 57 -5.89 7.49 -0.51
C ARG A 57 -4.67 8.29 -0.04
N SER A 58 -4.18 7.98 1.15
CA SER A 58 -3.00 8.64 1.74
C SER A 58 -1.73 8.36 0.93
N LYS A 59 -1.09 9.41 0.42
CA LYS A 59 0.19 9.31 -0.30
C LYS A 59 1.34 8.89 0.62
N ASP A 60 1.31 9.32 1.89
CA ASP A 60 2.41 9.15 2.83
C ASP A 60 2.56 7.67 3.23
N THR A 61 1.43 7.03 3.55
CA THR A 61 1.38 5.59 3.85
C THR A 61 1.56 4.74 2.59
N PHE A 62 1.08 5.20 1.42
CA PHE A 62 1.20 4.46 0.17
C PHE A 62 2.64 4.18 -0.27
N ARG A 63 3.61 5.00 0.15
CA ARG A 63 5.04 4.73 -0.09
C ARG A 63 5.44 3.36 0.45
N TYR A 64 4.97 3.01 1.65
CA TYR A 64 5.25 1.75 2.34
C TYR A 64 4.48 0.58 1.72
N ILE A 65 3.23 0.81 1.29
CA ILE A 65 2.45 -0.17 0.52
C ILE A 65 3.23 -0.63 -0.71
N ILE A 66 3.72 0.30 -1.53
CA ILE A 66 4.48 -0.05 -2.74
C ILE A 66 5.82 -0.70 -2.39
N GLN A 67 6.51 -0.23 -1.35
CA GLN A 67 7.78 -0.83 -0.93
C GLN A 67 7.59 -2.30 -0.52
N PHE A 68 6.57 -2.59 0.27
CA PHE A 68 6.22 -3.97 0.65
C PHE A 68 5.90 -4.82 -0.58
N LEU A 69 5.09 -4.32 -1.52
CA LEU A 69 4.75 -5.05 -2.75
C LEU A 69 5.97 -5.34 -3.65
N ARG A 70 7.02 -4.52 -3.58
CA ARG A 70 8.27 -4.73 -4.34
C ARG A 70 9.18 -5.75 -3.67
N ASN A 71 9.30 -5.69 -2.35
CA ASN A 71 10.34 -6.38 -1.61
C ASN A 71 9.83 -7.63 -0.88
N GLY A 72 8.51 -7.74 -0.67
CA GLY A 72 7.88 -8.76 0.19
C GLY A 72 8.05 -8.53 1.69
N HIS A 73 8.68 -7.42 2.09
CA HIS A 73 8.94 -7.06 3.49
C HIS A 73 9.10 -5.54 3.63
N LEU A 74 9.03 -5.06 4.86
CA LEU A 74 9.30 -3.69 5.26
C LEU A 74 10.34 -3.68 6.38
N ASN A 75 11.31 -2.77 6.25
CA ASN A 75 12.25 -2.45 7.32
C ASN A 75 11.98 -0.99 7.68
N VAL A 76 11.20 -0.79 8.74
CA VAL A 76 10.79 0.52 9.20
C VAL A 76 11.18 0.63 10.66
N ASP A 77 12.28 1.35 10.89
CA ASP A 77 12.73 1.68 12.24
C ASP A 77 12.16 3.05 12.62
N ARG A 78 11.84 3.24 13.90
CA ARG A 78 11.46 4.55 14.49
C ARG A 78 10.13 5.13 13.96
N LYS A 79 9.09 4.32 13.98
CA LYS A 79 7.71 4.78 13.78
C LYS A 79 6.90 4.57 15.05
N ASP A 80 5.92 5.44 15.24
CA ASP A 80 5.00 5.45 16.36
C ASP A 80 3.78 4.55 16.09
N GLY A 81 2.96 4.34 17.12
CA GLY A 81 1.73 3.55 17.02
C GLY A 81 0.77 4.11 15.96
N ASP A 82 0.59 5.43 15.89
CA ASP A 82 -0.26 6.10 14.89
C ASP A 82 0.11 5.71 13.45
N PHE A 83 1.41 5.68 13.13
CA PHE A 83 1.86 5.22 11.82
C PHE A 83 1.46 3.76 11.53
N PHE A 84 1.61 2.86 12.49
CA PHE A 84 1.27 1.45 12.29
C PHE A 84 -0.24 1.25 12.20
N GLN A 85 -1.03 2.04 12.93
CA GLN A 85 -2.48 2.07 12.80
C GLN A 85 -2.92 2.51 11.39
N ASP A 86 -2.37 3.60 10.86
CA ASP A 86 -2.61 4.05 9.48
C ASP A 86 -2.19 2.99 8.46
N LEU A 87 -1.07 2.31 8.71
CA LEU A 87 -0.55 1.26 7.82
C LEU A 87 -1.47 0.03 7.80
N ILE A 88 -2.09 -0.33 8.93
CA ILE A 88 -3.10 -1.39 9.01
C ILE A 88 -4.31 -1.03 8.12
N GLU A 89 -4.84 0.19 8.23
CA GLU A 89 -5.99 0.63 7.44
C GLU A 89 -5.72 0.60 5.93
N GLU A 90 -4.56 1.09 5.49
CA GLU A 90 -4.19 1.03 4.09
C GLU A 90 -3.90 -0.41 3.64
N ALA A 91 -3.26 -1.24 4.46
CA ALA A 91 -3.01 -2.66 4.14
C ALA A 91 -4.32 -3.43 3.94
N ASP A 92 -5.34 -3.15 4.76
CA ASP A 92 -6.68 -3.70 4.60
C ASP A 92 -7.35 -3.19 3.32
N PHE A 93 -7.28 -1.89 3.03
CA PHE A 93 -7.81 -1.30 1.79
C PHE A 93 -7.20 -1.95 0.54
N TYR A 94 -5.87 -2.10 0.48
CA TYR A 94 -5.19 -2.74 -0.64
C TYR A 94 -5.29 -4.27 -0.62
N GLY A 95 -5.80 -4.85 0.47
CA GLY A 95 -5.94 -6.29 0.66
C GLY A 95 -4.59 -7.01 0.63
N ILE A 96 -3.66 -6.55 1.46
CA ILE A 96 -2.30 -7.10 1.63
C ILE A 96 -2.21 -7.69 3.05
N LYS A 97 -2.64 -8.94 3.21
CA LYS A 97 -2.77 -9.60 4.51
C LYS A 97 -1.45 -9.64 5.30
N ASP A 98 -0.35 -9.97 4.64
CA ASP A 98 0.95 -10.13 5.31
C ASP A 98 1.47 -8.80 5.85
N LEU A 99 1.22 -7.69 5.14
CA LEU A 99 1.55 -6.35 5.61
C LEU A 99 0.69 -5.92 6.79
N ARG A 100 -0.61 -6.24 6.76
CA ARG A 100 -1.52 -5.98 7.88
C ARG A 100 -1.05 -6.68 9.15
N ILE A 101 -0.68 -7.97 9.04
CA ILE A 101 -0.16 -8.74 10.17
C ILE A 101 1.13 -8.13 10.69
N TYR A 102 2.07 -7.80 9.80
CA TYR A 102 3.32 -7.14 10.18
C TYR A 102 3.09 -5.83 10.95
N ALA A 103 2.20 -4.97 10.45
CA ALA A 103 1.90 -3.70 11.09
C ALA A 103 1.21 -3.87 12.45
N GLN A 104 0.32 -4.86 12.57
CA GLN A 104 -0.34 -5.18 13.83
C GLN A 104 0.65 -5.68 14.89
N CYS A 105 1.55 -6.61 14.56
CA CYS A 105 2.58 -7.04 15.51
C CYS A 105 3.48 -5.88 15.95
N LYS A 106 3.81 -4.96 15.04
CA LYS A 106 4.61 -3.77 15.38
C LYS A 106 3.89 -2.77 16.26
N LEU A 107 2.58 -2.64 16.12
CA LEU A 107 1.77 -1.81 17.01
C LEU A 107 1.73 -2.41 18.42
N GLU A 108 1.45 -3.71 18.52
CA GLU A 108 1.42 -4.45 19.79
C GLU A 108 2.77 -4.36 20.53
N GLU A 109 3.90 -4.51 19.81
CA GLU A 109 5.25 -4.32 20.38
C GLU A 109 5.46 -2.91 20.99
N ILE A 110 4.92 -1.86 20.37
CA ILE A 110 5.05 -0.47 20.86
C ILE A 110 4.17 -0.24 22.08
N GLU A 111 2.93 -0.73 22.04
CA GLU A 111 1.99 -0.60 23.16
C GLU A 111 2.51 -1.32 24.42
N GLU A 112 3.11 -2.51 24.27
CA GLU A 112 3.76 -3.24 25.37
C GLU A 112 4.97 -2.47 25.95
N GLU A 113 5.81 -1.87 25.10
CA GLU A 113 6.95 -1.04 25.54
C GLU A 113 6.52 0.20 26.33
N GLU A 114 5.42 0.84 25.93
CA GLU A 114 4.85 2.01 26.63
C GLU A 114 4.24 1.62 28.00
N GLU A 115 3.55 0.49 28.09
CA GLU A 115 2.99 -0.02 29.36
C GLU A 115 4.09 -0.38 30.38
N ASP A 116 5.17 -1.04 29.94
CA ASP A 116 6.32 -1.39 30.78
C ASP A 116 7.05 -0.15 31.32
N GLU A 117 7.10 0.94 30.55
CA GLU A 117 7.68 2.22 30.99
C GLU A 117 6.84 2.91 32.08
N ASP A 118 5.50 2.80 31.99
CA ASP A 118 4.56 3.39 32.94
C ASP A 118 4.46 2.62 34.27
N GLU A 119 4.65 1.29 34.27
CA GLU A 119 4.68 0.46 35.50
C GLU A 119 6.00 0.54 36.29
N GLY A 120 7.05 1.14 35.71
CA GLY A 120 8.39 1.25 36.29
C GLY A 120 8.60 2.30 37.39
N TYR A 121 7.53 2.96 37.89
CA TYR A 121 7.59 4.08 38.84
C TYR A 121 6.98 3.79 40.23
#